data_AF-A0A059F4X7-F1
#
_entry.id   AF-A0A059F4X7-F1
#
_cell.length_a   1.000
_cell.length_b   1.000
_cell.length_c   1.000
_cell.angle_alpha   90.00
_cell.angle_beta   90.00
_cell.angle_gamma   90.00
#
_symmetry.space_group_name_H-M   'P 1'
#
loop_
_entity.id
_entity.type
_entity.pdbx_description
1 polymer ?
#
loop_
_entity_poly.entity_id
_entity_poly.type
_entity_poly.pdbx_seq_one_letter_code
_entity_poly.pdbx_strand_id
1 'polypeptide(L)'
;MKSTFNLDDEIFLKDTIKEIFLLYLSEFINNEESKKEIYTFAQKIKLTFRTLFVAVYIFKKTHIYYYLQENSTNRISKFTIKRRNFRLIIENSHLLLTVCIILSSKILYDSVFDNNLWSHLSKYSKRELILAEIDVIKMLNFEFYPDNNEINQILTSFCKRYNLNRIKINVKIGGTAKQGYFKRILKYLNLI
;
A
#
# COMPACT_ATOMS: atom_id res chain seq x y z
N MET A 1 21.39 -20.80 -7.66
CA MET A 1 19.96 -21.10 -7.95
C MET A 1 19.16 -19.83 -7.78
N LYS A 2 18.27 -19.47 -8.73
CA LYS A 2 17.35 -18.33 -8.55
C LYS A 2 16.27 -18.74 -7.55
N SER A 3 16.01 -17.91 -6.55
CA SER A 3 14.94 -18.17 -5.58
C SER A 3 13.56 -18.00 -6.25
N THR A 4 12.64 -18.88 -5.88
CA THR A 4 11.24 -18.88 -6.30
C THR A 4 10.34 -18.46 -5.13
N PHE A 5 9.27 -17.74 -5.45
CA PHE A 5 8.25 -17.32 -4.48
C PHE A 5 6.86 -17.26 -5.13
N ASN A 6 5.83 -17.41 -4.29
CA ASN A 6 4.42 -17.23 -4.61
C ASN A 6 3.93 -15.88 -4.04
N LEU A 7 2.93 -15.27 -4.69
CA LEU A 7 2.31 -14.02 -4.19
C LEU A 7 1.72 -14.16 -2.78
N ASP A 8 1.26 -15.36 -2.43
CA ASP A 8 0.66 -15.63 -1.13
C ASP A 8 1.68 -16.04 -0.06
N ASP A 9 2.95 -16.21 -0.44
CA ASP A 9 4.01 -16.50 0.52
C ASP A 9 4.23 -15.27 1.42
N GLU A 10 4.39 -15.53 2.72
CA GLU A 10 4.90 -14.55 3.67
C GLU A 10 6.35 -14.21 3.31
N ILE A 11 6.65 -12.90 3.23
CA ILE A 11 7.97 -12.39 2.80
C ILE A 11 9.10 -12.91 3.71
N PHE A 12 8.83 -13.08 5.01
CA PHE A 12 9.85 -13.35 6.01
C PHE A 12 10.17 -14.84 6.21
N LEU A 13 9.69 -15.74 5.34
CA LEU A 13 9.95 -17.17 5.43
C LEU A 13 11.35 -17.59 4.97
N LYS A 14 12.00 -16.81 4.11
CA LYS A 14 13.34 -17.12 3.55
C LYS A 14 14.28 -15.94 3.73
N ASP A 15 15.50 -16.17 4.21
CA ASP A 15 16.46 -15.08 4.49
C ASP A 15 16.82 -14.26 3.25
N THR A 16 17.02 -14.91 2.11
CA THR A 16 17.26 -14.22 0.82
C THR A 16 16.12 -13.26 0.44
N ILE A 17 14.88 -13.58 0.84
CA ILE A 17 13.72 -12.72 0.55
C ILE A 17 13.69 -11.53 1.52
N LYS A 18 14.12 -11.70 2.78
CA LYS A 18 14.20 -10.62 3.77
C LYS A 18 15.16 -9.52 3.31
N GLU A 19 16.33 -9.90 2.79
CA GLU A 19 17.31 -8.97 2.24
C GLU A 19 16.76 -8.22 1.03
N ILE A 20 16.14 -8.95 0.09
CA ILE A 20 15.49 -8.35 -1.08
C ILE A 20 14.39 -7.37 -0.67
N PHE A 21 13.60 -7.69 0.35
CA PHE A 21 12.56 -6.81 0.86
C PHE A 21 13.13 -5.49 1.41
N LEU A 22 14.21 -5.54 2.20
CA LEU A 22 14.90 -4.34 2.69
C LEU A 22 15.48 -3.49 1.55
N LEU A 23 16.08 -4.13 0.55
CA LEU A 23 16.55 -3.46 -0.66
C LEU A 23 15.39 -2.81 -1.41
N TYR A 24 14.23 -3.48 -1.47
CA TYR A 24 13.04 -2.96 -2.14
C TYR A 24 12.40 -1.79 -1.40
N LEU A 25 12.38 -1.81 -0.06
CA LEU A 25 11.93 -0.66 0.73
C LEU A 25 12.75 0.61 0.44
N SER A 26 14.02 0.46 0.06
CA SER A 26 14.90 1.58 -0.28
C SER A 26 14.48 2.31 -1.57
N GLU A 27 13.57 1.74 -2.37
CA GLU A 27 12.95 2.46 -3.50
C GLU A 27 11.91 3.49 -3.06
N PHE A 28 11.40 3.38 -1.82
CA PHE A 28 10.27 4.16 -1.32
C PHE A 28 10.64 5.01 -0.10
N ILE A 29 11.60 4.55 0.70
CA ILE A 29 11.99 5.16 1.97
C ILE A 29 13.51 5.27 2.01
N ASN A 30 14.02 6.50 2.08
CA ASN A 30 15.46 6.77 2.14
C ASN A 30 16.03 6.61 3.55
N ASN A 31 15.21 6.81 4.59
CA ASN A 31 15.64 6.78 5.98
C ASN A 31 15.73 5.33 6.52
N GLU A 32 16.91 4.93 7.03
CA GLU A 32 17.17 3.58 7.53
C GLU A 32 16.30 3.16 8.71
N GLU A 33 16.06 4.07 9.66
CA GLU A 33 15.21 3.81 10.83
C GLU A 33 13.77 3.51 10.40
N SER A 34 13.24 4.31 9.48
CA SER A 34 11.92 4.13 8.87
C SER A 34 11.83 2.80 8.11
N LYS A 35 12.89 2.36 7.42
CA LYS A 35 12.91 1.03 6.80
C LYS A 35 12.86 -0.10 7.84
N LYS A 36 13.60 0.03 8.95
CA LYS A 36 13.58 -0.96 10.05
C LYS A 36 12.22 -1.02 10.73
N GLU A 37 11.55 0.11 10.89
CA GLU A 37 10.18 0.18 11.40
C GLU A 37 9.21 -0.56 10.48
N ILE A 38 9.20 -0.27 9.18
CA ILE A 38 8.36 -0.97 8.19
C ILE A 38 8.70 -2.46 8.14
N TYR A 39 9.98 -2.82 8.23
CA TYR A 39 10.40 -4.21 8.29
C TYR A 39 9.79 -4.95 9.49
N THR A 40 9.93 -4.36 10.68
CA THR A 40 9.41 -4.94 11.92
C THR A 40 7.88 -5.03 11.88
N PHE A 41 7.24 -3.98 11.38
CA PHE A 41 5.81 -3.90 11.15
C PHE A 41 5.32 -5.02 10.22
N ALA A 42 5.96 -5.15 9.05
CA ALA A 42 5.63 -6.14 8.03
C ALA A 42 5.82 -7.58 8.56
N GLN A 43 6.83 -7.82 9.40
CA GLN A 43 7.04 -9.10 10.04
C GLN A 43 5.91 -9.46 11.01
N LYS A 44 5.47 -8.50 11.85
CA LYS A 44 4.39 -8.74 12.83
C LYS A 44 3.05 -9.06 12.18
N ILE A 45 2.76 -8.45 11.03
CA ILE A 45 1.51 -8.69 10.28
C ILE A 45 1.61 -9.85 9.29
N LYS A 46 2.75 -10.55 9.24
CA LYS A 46 3.00 -11.64 8.27
C LYS A 46 2.74 -11.20 6.84
N LEU A 47 3.35 -10.07 6.45
CA LEU A 47 3.12 -9.45 5.15
C LEU A 47 3.44 -10.42 4.01
N THR A 48 2.49 -10.58 3.09
CA THR A 48 2.64 -11.35 1.85
C THR A 48 3.07 -10.47 0.69
N PHE A 49 3.64 -11.07 -0.35
CA PHE A 49 3.98 -10.35 -1.58
C PHE A 49 2.76 -9.73 -2.27
N ARG A 50 1.60 -10.40 -2.21
CA ARG A 50 0.34 -9.88 -2.76
C ARG A 50 -0.02 -8.55 -2.12
N THR A 51 -0.02 -8.51 -0.80
CA THR A 51 -0.33 -7.30 -0.01
C THR A 51 0.69 -6.21 -0.29
N LEU A 52 1.98 -6.55 -0.31
CA LEU A 52 3.04 -5.59 -0.66
C LEU A 52 2.85 -4.99 -2.06
N PHE A 53 2.58 -5.80 -3.09
CA PHE A 53 2.47 -5.28 -4.46
C PHE A 53 1.22 -4.42 -4.67
N VAL A 54 0.11 -4.75 -4.01
CA VAL A 54 -1.06 -3.86 -3.97
C VAL A 54 -0.71 -2.56 -3.24
N ALA A 55 0.03 -2.61 -2.13
CA ALA A 55 0.48 -1.40 -1.44
C ALA A 55 1.39 -0.54 -2.33
N VAL A 56 2.36 -1.14 -3.03
CA VAL A 56 3.25 -0.45 -3.97
C VAL A 56 2.47 0.18 -5.12
N TYR A 57 1.45 -0.50 -5.63
CA TYR A 57 0.55 0.06 -6.64
C TYR A 57 -0.10 1.35 -6.13
N ILE A 58 -0.75 1.28 -4.97
CA ILE A 58 -1.43 2.43 -4.36
C ILE A 58 -0.43 3.56 -4.12
N PHE A 59 0.76 3.25 -3.60
CA PHE A 59 1.82 4.21 -3.34
C PHE A 59 2.23 4.96 -4.62
N LYS A 60 2.58 4.23 -5.69
CA LYS A 60 2.99 4.81 -6.98
C LYS A 60 1.87 5.63 -7.59
N LYS A 61 0.64 5.11 -7.58
CA LYS A 61 -0.53 5.82 -8.11
C LYS A 61 -0.78 7.13 -7.35
N THR A 62 -0.63 7.11 -6.02
CA THR A 62 -0.79 8.29 -5.16
C THR A 62 0.22 9.39 -5.52
N HIS A 63 1.48 9.03 -5.72
CA HIS A 63 2.52 9.98 -6.16
C HIS A 63 2.23 10.55 -7.56
N ILE A 64 1.83 9.71 -8.52
CA ILE A 64 1.50 10.15 -9.88
C ILE A 64 0.33 11.16 -9.84
N TYR A 65 -0.75 10.83 -9.13
CA TYR A 65 -1.91 11.72 -9.01
C TYR A 65 -1.57 13.03 -8.33
N TYR A 66 -0.73 13.00 -7.29
CA TYR A 66 -0.25 14.22 -6.64
C TYR A 66 0.47 15.14 -7.63
N TYR A 67 1.44 14.59 -8.35
CA TYR A 67 2.24 15.34 -9.31
C TYR A 67 1.38 15.91 -10.44
N LEU A 68 0.41 15.14 -10.95
CA LEU A 68 -0.54 15.63 -11.94
C LEU A 68 -1.42 16.76 -11.39
N GLN A 69 -1.88 16.67 -10.14
CA GLN A 69 -2.69 17.72 -9.50
C GLN A 69 -1.90 19.00 -9.20
N GLU A 70 -0.63 18.88 -8.85
CA GLU A 70 0.25 20.03 -8.58
C GLU A 70 0.48 20.86 -9.85
N ASN A 71 0.58 20.17 -11.00
CA ASN A 71 0.83 20.79 -12.29
C ASN A 71 -0.44 21.16 -13.09
N SER A 72 -1.63 20.70 -12.67
CA SER A 72 -2.90 21.03 -13.31
C SER A 72 -3.58 22.25 -12.68
N THR A 73 -4.06 23.18 -13.51
CA THR A 73 -4.96 24.27 -13.07
C THR A 73 -6.38 23.78 -12.76
N ASN A 74 -6.78 22.63 -13.32
CA ASN A 74 -8.08 22.00 -13.11
C ASN A 74 -8.04 21.00 -11.96
N ARG A 75 -8.96 21.11 -11.00
CA ARG A 75 -9.08 20.15 -9.89
C ARG A 75 -9.55 18.79 -10.43
N ILE A 76 -8.67 17.78 -10.40
CA ILE A 76 -8.96 16.40 -10.82
C ILE A 76 -9.76 15.63 -9.74
N SER A 77 -9.66 16.04 -8.47
CA SER A 77 -10.39 15.43 -7.36
C SER A 77 -11.85 15.91 -7.31
N LYS A 78 -12.80 14.97 -7.25
CA LYS A 78 -14.22 15.26 -6.98
C LYS A 78 -14.47 15.70 -5.52
N PHE A 79 -13.49 15.49 -4.64
CA PHE A 79 -13.58 15.79 -3.21
C PHE A 79 -12.70 16.96 -2.81
N THR A 80 -13.15 17.72 -1.80
CA THR A 80 -12.35 18.78 -1.18
C THR A 80 -11.22 18.15 -0.37
N ILE A 81 -9.99 18.27 -0.87
CA ILE A 81 -8.77 17.86 -0.17
C ILE A 81 -8.00 19.12 0.22
N LYS A 82 -7.65 19.27 1.50
CA LYS A 82 -6.75 20.35 1.92
C LYS A 82 -5.34 20.01 1.41
N ARG A 83 -4.88 20.69 0.34
CA ARG A 83 -3.57 20.47 -0.31
C ARG A 83 -2.40 20.35 0.67
N ARG A 84 -2.38 21.17 1.74
CA ARG A 84 -1.32 21.14 2.77
C ARG A 84 -1.25 19.80 3.52
N ASN A 85 -2.38 19.22 3.91
CA ASN A 85 -2.40 17.95 4.64
C ASN A 85 -1.89 16.80 3.76
N PHE A 86 -2.31 16.80 2.50
CA PHE A 86 -1.91 15.77 1.56
C PHE A 86 -0.41 15.86 1.19
N ARG A 87 0.10 17.08 0.98
CA ARG A 87 1.54 17.31 0.75
C ARG A 87 2.39 16.74 1.90
N LEU A 88 1.97 16.94 3.15
CA LEU A 88 2.66 16.37 4.31
C LEU A 88 2.68 14.84 4.30
N ILE A 89 1.62 14.20 3.81
CA ILE A 89 1.56 12.73 3.66
C ILE A 89 2.52 12.27 2.55
N ILE A 90 2.55 12.95 1.40
CA ILE A 90 3.44 12.63 0.28
C ILE A 90 4.92 12.79 0.66
N GLU A 91 5.25 13.86 1.37
CA GLU A 91 6.60 14.12 1.86
C GLU A 91 7.02 13.11 2.96
N ASN A 92 6.04 12.53 3.68
CA ASN A 92 6.27 11.46 4.65
C ASN A 92 6.09 10.08 4.02
N SER A 93 7.08 9.64 3.24
CA SER A 93 7.03 8.36 2.52
C SER A 93 6.86 7.13 3.44
N HIS A 94 7.33 7.21 4.70
CA HIS A 94 7.09 6.18 5.70
C HIS A 94 5.60 6.07 6.07
N LEU A 95 4.94 7.19 6.36
CA LEU A 95 3.50 7.24 6.63
C LEU A 95 2.71 6.76 5.42
N LEU A 96 3.04 7.26 4.23
CA LEU A 96 2.34 6.89 3.00
C LEU A 96 2.45 5.40 2.73
N LEU A 97 3.64 4.80 2.85
CA LEU A 97 3.80 3.35 2.66
C LEU A 97 3.05 2.55 3.71
N THR A 98 3.10 2.97 4.98
CA THR A 98 2.32 2.35 6.07
C THR A 98 0.83 2.31 5.73
N VAL A 99 0.28 3.46 5.32
CA VAL A 99 -1.13 3.59 4.92
C VAL A 99 -1.46 2.73 3.71
N CYS A 100 -0.57 2.67 2.71
CA CYS A 100 -0.78 1.82 1.54
C CYS A 100 -0.81 0.33 1.93
N ILE A 101 -0.01 -0.11 2.89
CA ILE A 101 -0.06 -1.49 3.41
C ILE A 101 -1.39 -1.76 4.14
N ILE A 102 -1.86 -0.80 4.95
CA ILE A 102 -3.17 -0.91 5.63
C ILE A 102 -4.29 -1.02 4.60
N LEU A 103 -4.32 -0.12 3.60
CA LEU A 103 -5.32 -0.14 2.53
C LEU A 103 -5.27 -1.44 1.74
N SER A 104 -4.08 -1.91 1.36
CA SER A 104 -3.93 -3.18 0.63
C SER A 104 -4.47 -4.37 1.42
N SER A 105 -4.24 -4.40 2.74
CA SER A 105 -4.77 -5.44 3.62
C SER A 105 -6.30 -5.39 3.66
N LYS A 106 -6.89 -4.19 3.74
CA LYS A 106 -8.35 -3.99 3.74
C LYS A 106 -9.01 -4.34 2.40
N ILE A 107 -8.28 -4.25 1.29
CA ILE A 107 -8.76 -4.65 -0.05
C ILE A 107 -8.74 -6.18 -0.19
N LEU A 108 -7.70 -6.83 0.31
CA LEU A 108 -7.42 -8.24 0.06
C LEU A 108 -8.08 -9.20 1.04
N TYR A 109 -8.33 -8.76 2.27
CA TYR A 109 -8.82 -9.62 3.34
C TYR A 109 -10.18 -9.14 3.87
N ASP A 110 -11.13 -10.06 4.02
CA ASP A 110 -12.44 -9.77 4.62
C ASP A 110 -12.33 -9.45 6.12
N SER A 111 -11.37 -10.10 6.80
CA SER A 111 -11.00 -9.83 8.19
C SER A 111 -10.05 -8.63 8.26
N VAL A 112 -10.61 -7.45 8.54
CA VAL A 112 -9.83 -6.23 8.69
C VAL A 112 -9.27 -6.15 10.11
N PHE A 113 -7.95 -6.05 10.22
CA PHE A 113 -7.31 -5.72 11.49
C PHE A 113 -7.83 -4.37 12.02
N ASP A 114 -8.12 -4.31 13.32
CA ASP A 114 -8.57 -3.08 13.98
C ASP A 114 -7.51 -1.97 13.85
N ASN A 115 -7.95 -0.73 13.65
CA ASN A 115 -7.09 0.45 13.63
C ASN A 115 -6.32 0.65 14.94
N ASN A 116 -6.82 0.09 16.06
CA ASN A 116 -6.03 0.03 17.31
C ASN A 116 -4.77 -0.82 17.14
N LEU A 117 -4.86 -1.98 16.48
CA LEU A 117 -3.72 -2.83 16.20
C LEU A 117 -2.72 -2.12 15.28
N TRP A 118 -3.20 -1.49 14.20
CA TRP A 118 -2.33 -0.72 13.29
C TRP A 118 -1.57 0.40 14.00
N SER A 119 -2.22 1.10 14.94
CA SER A 119 -1.57 2.14 15.75
C SER A 119 -0.57 1.58 16.76
N HIS A 120 -0.75 0.35 17.24
CA HIS A 120 0.19 -0.30 18.14
C HIS A 120 1.42 -0.86 17.41
N LEU A 121 1.25 -1.22 16.14
CA LEU A 121 2.31 -1.79 15.31
C LEU A 121 3.14 -0.73 14.59
N SER A 122 2.66 0.52 14.50
CA SER A 122 3.35 1.63 13.87
C SER A 122 3.68 2.73 14.88
N LYS A 123 4.45 3.74 14.47
CA LYS A 123 4.69 4.94 15.30
C LYS A 123 3.58 5.98 15.25
N TYR A 124 2.51 5.73 14.50
CA TYR A 124 1.44 6.70 14.26
C TYR A 124 0.24 6.40 15.14
N SER A 125 -0.38 7.47 15.65
CA SER A 125 -1.64 7.34 16.35
C SER A 125 -2.75 6.83 15.43
N LYS A 126 -3.77 6.20 16.01
CA LYS A 126 -4.98 5.77 15.30
C LYS A 126 -5.60 6.90 14.46
N ARG A 127 -5.61 8.13 15.00
CA ARG A 127 -6.19 9.29 14.32
C ARG A 127 -5.38 9.67 13.08
N GLU A 128 -4.05 9.70 13.20
CA GLU A 128 -3.16 9.99 12.07
C GLU A 128 -3.33 8.96 10.95
N LEU A 129 -3.37 7.67 11.29
CA LEU A 129 -3.59 6.59 10.33
C LEU A 129 -4.93 6.75 9.59
N ILE A 130 -6.02 6.96 10.33
CA ILE A 130 -7.35 7.13 9.73
C ILE A 130 -7.40 8.36 8.81
N LEU A 131 -6.85 9.50 9.24
CA LEU A 131 -6.84 10.71 8.42
C LEU A 131 -6.01 10.51 7.14
N ALA A 132 -4.86 9.86 7.26
CA ALA A 132 -4.00 9.60 6.12
C ALA A 132 -4.63 8.58 5.14
N GLU A 133 -5.31 7.54 5.64
CA GLU A 133 -6.11 6.63 4.81
C GLU A 133 -7.17 7.40 4.01
N ILE A 134 -7.93 8.28 4.67
CA ILE A 134 -8.98 9.08 4.04
C ILE A 134 -8.39 10.00 2.96
N ASP A 135 -7.26 10.65 3.25
CA ASP A 135 -6.62 11.57 2.31
C ASP A 135 -6.11 10.84 1.06
N VAL A 136 -5.51 9.65 1.21
CA VAL A 136 -5.09 8.81 0.07
C VAL A 136 -6.30 8.36 -0.75
N ILE A 137 -7.35 7.86 -0.11
CA ILE A 137 -8.58 7.39 -0.78
C ILE A 137 -9.23 8.53 -1.59
N LYS A 138 -9.37 9.71 -0.98
CA LYS A 138 -9.94 10.89 -1.63
C LYS A 138 -9.08 11.35 -2.80
N MET A 139 -7.76 11.37 -2.63
CA MET A 139 -6.83 11.77 -3.69
C MET A 139 -6.99 10.90 -4.92
N LEU A 140 -7.09 9.59 -4.71
CA LEU A 140 -7.27 8.62 -5.77
C LEU A 140 -8.71 8.55 -6.28
N ASN A 141 -9.62 9.43 -5.85
CA ASN A 141 -11.05 9.39 -6.20
C ASN A 141 -11.66 8.00 -5.98
N PHE A 142 -11.19 7.26 -4.96
CA PHE A 142 -11.54 5.87 -4.68
C PHE A 142 -11.12 4.84 -5.76
N GLU A 143 -10.35 5.26 -6.77
CA GLU A 143 -9.82 4.44 -7.86
C GLU A 143 -8.43 3.87 -7.48
N PHE A 144 -8.34 3.14 -6.38
CA PHE A 144 -7.06 2.60 -5.88
C PHE A 144 -6.99 1.06 -5.91
N TYR A 145 -7.94 0.41 -6.57
CA TYR A 145 -7.96 -1.03 -6.78
C TYR A 145 -7.17 -1.38 -8.04
N PRO A 146 -6.05 -2.12 -7.93
CA PRO A 146 -5.33 -2.53 -9.11
C PRO A 146 -6.08 -3.61 -9.89
N ASP A 147 -5.90 -3.62 -11.20
CA ASP A 147 -6.20 -4.78 -12.03
C ASP A 147 -5.04 -5.78 -12.07
N ASN A 148 -5.27 -6.93 -12.68
CA ASN A 148 -4.27 -7.98 -12.77
C ASN A 148 -3.04 -7.56 -13.59
N ASN A 149 -3.21 -6.69 -14.59
CA ASN A 149 -2.11 -6.24 -15.44
C ASN A 149 -1.21 -5.29 -14.67
N GLU A 150 -1.76 -4.37 -13.89
CA GLU A 150 -1.02 -3.43 -13.04
C GLU A 150 -0.19 -4.17 -11.98
N ILE A 151 -0.76 -5.19 -11.31
CA ILE A 151 0.01 -6.05 -10.40
C ILE A 151 1.08 -6.85 -11.14
N ASN A 152 0.76 -7.40 -12.31
CA ASN A 152 1.73 -8.15 -13.11
C ASN A 152 2.93 -7.28 -13.54
N GLN A 153 2.71 -5.99 -13.83
CA GLN A 153 3.79 -5.05 -14.17
C GLN A 153 4.73 -4.83 -12.98
N ILE A 154 4.19 -4.62 -11.78
CA ILE A 154 4.98 -4.47 -10.55
C ILE A 154 5.78 -5.74 -10.27
N LEU A 155 5.12 -6.91 -10.32
CA LEU A 155 5.75 -8.21 -10.13
C LEU A 155 6.89 -8.45 -11.13
N THR A 156 6.66 -8.17 -12.41
CA THR A 156 7.66 -8.37 -13.47
C THR A 156 8.87 -7.48 -13.24
N SER A 157 8.63 -6.23 -12.85
CA SER A 157 9.69 -5.26 -12.54
C SER A 157 10.51 -5.72 -11.32
N PHE A 158 9.84 -6.17 -10.26
CA PHE A 158 10.47 -6.71 -9.05
C PHE A 158 11.32 -7.94 -9.37
N CYS A 159 10.77 -8.94 -10.06
CA CYS A 159 11.52 -10.16 -10.39
C CYS A 159 12.72 -9.88 -11.29
N LYS A 160 12.58 -8.96 -12.26
CA LYS A 160 13.69 -8.56 -13.13
C LYS A 160 14.81 -7.88 -12.33
N ARG A 161 14.45 -6.96 -11.43
CA ARG A 161 15.42 -6.18 -10.63
C ARG A 161 16.23 -7.05 -9.66
N TYR A 162 15.59 -8.03 -9.04
CA TYR A 162 16.21 -8.87 -8.01
C TYR A 162 16.57 -10.29 -8.50
N ASN A 163 16.57 -10.49 -9.82
CA ASN A 163 16.92 -11.76 -10.48
C ASN A 163 16.16 -12.99 -9.93
N LEU A 164 14.86 -12.82 -9.68
CA LEU A 164 13.97 -13.86 -9.12
C LEU A 164 13.22 -14.61 -10.22
N ASN A 165 12.92 -15.89 -9.96
CA ASN A 165 12.07 -16.69 -10.84
C ASN A 165 10.60 -16.57 -10.43
N ARG A 166 9.76 -16.23 -11.40
CA ARG A 166 8.30 -16.11 -11.24
C ARG A 166 7.64 -17.48 -11.21
N ILE A 167 6.71 -17.70 -10.28
CA ILE A 167 5.69 -18.74 -10.39
C ILE A 167 4.46 -18.13 -11.09
N LYS A 168 3.97 -18.76 -12.16
CA LYS A 168 2.74 -18.32 -12.87
C LYS A 168 1.56 -18.39 -11.91
N ILE A 169 0.87 -17.26 -11.70
CA ILE A 169 -0.38 -17.20 -10.94
C ILE A 169 -1.35 -16.29 -11.66
N ASN A 170 -2.59 -16.79 -11.84
CA ASN A 170 -3.74 -15.96 -12.17
C ASN A 170 -4.11 -15.18 -10.93
N VAL A 171 -3.73 -13.90 -10.87
CA VAL A 171 -4.17 -13.02 -9.80
C VAL A 171 -5.70 -12.89 -9.95
N LYS A 172 -6.47 -13.23 -8.91
CA LYS A 172 -7.89 -12.87 -8.84
C LYS A 172 -7.99 -11.67 -7.91
N ILE A 173 -7.95 -10.46 -8.46
CA ILE A 173 -8.27 -9.24 -7.72
C ILE A 173 -9.77 -9.02 -7.82
N GLY A 174 -10.53 -9.76 -7.02
CA GLY A 174 -11.99 -9.71 -7.10
C GLY A 174 -12.65 -10.61 -6.08
N GLY A 175 -12.94 -10.04 -4.92
CA GLY A 175 -13.88 -10.58 -3.94
C GLY A 175 -14.92 -9.53 -3.60
N THR A 176 -16.06 -9.98 -3.09
CA THR A 176 -17.16 -9.20 -2.49
C THR A 176 -16.70 -8.15 -1.46
N ALA A 177 -15.46 -8.24 -0.96
CA ALA A 177 -14.73 -7.24 -0.18
C ALA A 177 -14.80 -5.81 -0.74
N LYS A 178 -14.79 -5.63 -2.08
CA LYS A 178 -14.90 -4.31 -2.75
C LYS A 178 -16.14 -3.53 -2.29
N GLN A 179 -17.27 -4.20 -2.10
CA GLN A 179 -18.54 -3.54 -1.72
C GLN A 179 -18.62 -3.29 -0.20
N GLY A 180 -18.15 -4.25 0.61
CA GLY A 180 -18.21 -4.16 2.08
C GLY A 180 -17.24 -3.14 2.68
N TYR A 181 -16.06 -2.95 2.09
CA TYR A 181 -15.11 -1.93 2.54
C TYR A 181 -15.56 -0.52 2.15
N PHE A 182 -16.06 -0.33 0.92
CA PHE A 182 -16.59 0.96 0.46
C PHE A 182 -17.77 1.44 1.32
N LYS A 183 -18.71 0.54 1.63
CA LYS A 183 -19.84 0.85 2.53
C LYS A 183 -19.35 1.25 3.93
N ARG A 184 -18.28 0.62 4.44
CA ARG A 184 -17.67 0.97 5.74
C ARG A 184 -16.95 2.32 5.71
N ILE A 185 -16.16 2.62 4.67
CA ILE A 185 -15.50 3.93 4.51
C ILE A 185 -16.54 5.03 4.39
N LEU A 186 -17.53 4.86 3.52
CA LEU A 186 -18.56 5.88 3.30
C LEU A 186 -19.38 6.14 4.56
N LYS A 187 -19.72 5.09 5.34
CA LYS A 187 -20.34 5.24 6.66
C LYS A 187 -19.43 6.01 7.64
N TYR A 188 -18.12 5.72 7.64
CA TYR A 188 -17.14 6.42 8.47
C TYR A 188 -16.95 7.90 8.07
N LEU A 189 -17.21 8.22 6.81
CA LEU A 189 -17.14 9.57 6.25
C LEU A 189 -18.48 10.33 6.30
N ASN A 190 -19.55 9.74 6.85
CA ASN A 190 -20.93 10.28 6.82
C ASN A 190 -21.43 10.59 5.40
N LEU A 191 -21.06 9.77 4.41
CA LEU A 191 -21.45 9.94 3.00
C LEU A 191 -22.61 9.01 2.57
N ILE A 192 -23.03 8.09 3.44
CA ILE A 192 -24.25 7.26 3.44
C ILE A 192 -24.48 6.77 4.86
#